data_AF-A0A7V8XKF3-F1
#
_entry.id   AF-A0A7V8XKF3-F1
#
_cell.length_a   1.000
_cell.length_b   1.000
_cell.length_c   1.000
_cell.angle_alpha   90.00
_cell.angle_beta   90.00
_cell.angle_gamma   90.00
#
_symmetry.space_group_name_H-M   'P 1'
#
loop_
_entity.id
_entity.type
_entity.pdbx_description
1 polymer ?
#
loop_
_entity_poly.entity_id
_entity_poly.type
_entity_poly.pdbx_seq_one_letter_code
_entity_poly.pdbx_strand_id
1 'polypeptide(L)' 'MAPKTLTGQELELDDGPARESELFLVDGNNLAYRAFFALPEELATSDGQPTNALLGFT' A
#
# COMPACT_ATOMS: atom_id res chain seq x y z
N MET A 1 -21.29 7.89 3.57
CA MET A 1 -20.12 8.73 3.27
C MET A 1 -20.05 8.86 1.77
N ALA A 2 -20.23 10.06 1.20
CA ALA A 2 -20.12 10.21 -0.25
C ALA A 2 -18.68 9.90 -0.69
N PRO A 3 -18.46 9.21 -1.83
CA PRO A 3 -17.13 9.02 -2.37
C PRO A 3 -16.54 10.41 -2.64
N LYS A 4 -15.36 10.68 -2.09
CA LYS A 4 -14.62 11.90 -2.39
C LYS A 4 -14.07 11.77 -3.80
N THR A 5 -14.80 12.28 -4.79
CA THR A 5 -14.29 12.40 -6.16
C THR A 5 -13.16 13.43 -6.15
N LEU A 6 -11.92 12.97 -6.40
CA LEU A 6 -10.75 13.83 -6.61
C LEU A 6 -10.85 14.45 -8.00
N THR A 7 -11.60 15.54 -8.13
CA THR A 7 -11.57 16.37 -9.32
C THR A 7 -10.37 17.30 -9.25
N GLY A 8 -9.24 16.88 -9.81
CA GLY A 8 -8.22 17.78 -10.34
C GLY A 8 -7.59 18.79 -9.37
N GLN A 9 -7.37 18.42 -8.10
CA GLN A 9 -6.30 19.08 -7.36
C GLN A 9 -4.99 18.53 -7.93
N GLU A 10 -4.24 19.38 -8.61
CA GLU A 10 -2.87 19.09 -9.00
C GLU A 10 -2.14 18.64 -7.73
N LEU A 11 -1.61 17.41 -7.75
CA LEU A 11 -0.80 16.91 -6.65
C LEU A 11 0.48 17.73 -6.66
N GLU A 12 0.61 18.67 -5.72
CA GLU A 12 1.84 19.41 -5.51
C GLU A 12 2.91 18.45 -4.96
N LEU A 13 3.71 17.89 -5.86
CA LEU A 13 4.89 17.08 -5.57
C LEU A 13 6.11 18.02 -5.50
N ASP A 14 6.21 18.82 -4.43
CA ASP A 14 7.33 19.77 -4.19
C ASP A 14 8.52 19.12 -3.46
N ASP A 15 8.48 17.80 -3.29
CA ASP A 15 9.49 16.98 -2.64
C ASP A 15 10.51 16.41 -3.66
N GLY A 16 11.36 17.29 -4.17
CA GLY A 16 12.59 16.92 -4.91
C GLY A 16 12.42 15.77 -5.92
N PRO A 17 13.13 14.62 -5.78
CA PRO A 17 13.14 13.53 -6.76
C PRO A 17 11.76 12.96 -7.16
N ALA A 18 10.69 13.27 -6.42
CA ALA A 18 9.32 12.89 -6.78
C ALA A 18 8.82 13.59 -8.07
N ARG A 19 9.28 14.81 -8.37
CA ARG A 19 8.79 15.61 -9.50
C ARG A 19 9.21 15.09 -10.88
N GLU A 20 10.31 14.33 -10.96
CA GLU A 20 10.79 13.67 -12.18
C GLU A 20 10.37 12.19 -12.27
N SER A 21 9.61 11.71 -11.28
CA SER A 21 9.20 10.31 -11.17
C SER A 21 7.79 10.07 -11.72
N GLU A 22 7.53 8.85 -12.16
CA GLU A 22 6.17 8.41 -12.48
C GLU A 22 5.33 8.24 -11.21
N LEU A 23 4.12 8.79 -11.19
CA LEU A 23 3.19 8.65 -10.08
C LEU A 23 2.42 7.33 -10.18
N PHE A 24 2.60 6.46 -9.17
CA PHE A 24 1.80 5.26 -8.99
C PHE A 24 0.81 5.43 -7.84
N LEU A 25 -0.48 5.31 -8.15
CA LEU A 25 -1.55 5.30 -7.14
C LEU A 25 -1.96 3.85 -6.84
N VAL A 26 -1.80 3.43 -5.59
CA VAL A 26 -2.05 2.04 -5.16
C VAL A 26 -3.14 2.01 -4.09
N ASP A 27 -4.10 1.09 -4.22
CA ASP A 27 -5.04 0.76 -3.14
C ASP A 27 -4.35 -0.15 -2.12
N GLY A 28 -3.82 0.47 -1.06
CA GLY A 28 -3.08 -0.23 -0.02
C GLY A 28 -3.92 -1.28 0.72
N ASN A 29 -5.22 -1.03 0.91
CA ASN A 29 -6.10 -1.96 1.63
C ASN A 29 -6.37 -3.22 0.80
N ASN A 30 -6.63 -3.06 -0.50
CA ASN A 30 -6.80 -4.21 -1.39
C ASN A 30 -5.50 -5.02 -1.52
N LEU A 31 -4.35 -4.36 -1.63
CA LEU A 31 -3.07 -5.03 -1.76
C LEU A 31 -2.67 -5.78 -0.47
N ALA A 32 -2.85 -5.17 0.71
CA ALA A 32 -2.61 -5.84 1.98
C ALA A 32 -3.51 -7.07 2.17
N TYR A 33 -4.79 -6.97 1.77
CA TYR A 33 -5.70 -8.11 1.79
C TYR A 33 -5.21 -9.24 0.88
N ARG A 34 -4.81 -8.92 -0.36
CA ARG A 34 -4.25 -9.92 -1.28
C ARG A 34 -2.99 -10.57 -0.72
N ALA A 35 -2.06 -9.78 -0.19
CA ALA A 35 -0.82 -10.28 0.40
C ALA A 35 -1.09 -11.25 1.57
N PHE A 36 -2.04 -10.91 2.45
CA PHE A 36 -2.42 -11.76 3.58
C PHE A 36 -2.93 -13.14 3.14
N PHE A 37 -3.74 -13.22 2.08
CA PHE A 37 -4.32 -14.50 1.63
C PHE A 37 -3.48 -15.24 0.58
N ALA A 38 -2.45 -14.60 0.02
CA ALA A 38 -1.57 -15.21 -0.97
C ALA A 38 -0.33 -15.87 -0.35
N LEU A 39 0.06 -15.46 0.86
CA LEU A 39 1.30 -15.89 1.50
C LEU A 39 1.04 -16.77 2.73
N PRO A 40 1.96 -17.70 3.05
CA PRO A 40 1.76 -18.69 4.12
C PRO A 40 1.62 -18.04 5.51
N GLU A 41 0.80 -18.65 6.37
CA GLU A 41 0.54 -18.15 7.74
C GLU A 41 1.74 -18.37 8.68
N GLU A 42 2.69 -19.22 8.32
CA GLU A 42 3.92 -19.47 9.08
C GLU A 42 4.87 -18.26 9.06
N LEU A 43 4.63 -17.30 8.16
CA LEU A 43 5.29 -15.99 8.21
C LEU A 43 4.73 -15.19 9.40
N ALA A 44 5.41 -15.33 10.53
CA ALA A 44 5.06 -14.70 11.79
C ALA A 44 6.31 -14.25 12.56
N THR A 45 6.13 -13.38 13.56
CA THR A 45 7.17 -13.05 14.54
C THR A 45 7.50 -14.26 15.42
N SER A 46 8.58 -14.18 16.21
CA SER A 46 8.92 -15.21 17.20
C SER A 46 7.81 -15.46 18.22
N ASP A 47 6.97 -14.46 18.47
CA ASP A 47 5.86 -14.52 19.43
C ASP A 47 4.54 -14.94 18.74
N GLY A 48 4.58 -15.30 17.46
CA GLY A 48 3.46 -15.86 16.70
C GLY A 48 2.54 -14.85 16.04
N GLN A 49 2.88 -13.56 16.02
CA GLN A 49 2.07 -12.55 15.32
C GLN A 49 2.29 -12.65 13.80
N PRO A 50 1.24 -12.87 12.98
CA PRO A 50 1.39 -12.97 11.53
C PRO A 50 1.98 -11.70 10.91
N THR A 51 2.87 -11.89 9.94
CA THR A 51 3.57 -10.82 9.19
C THR A 51 3.54 -11.02 7.68
N ASN A 52 2.87 -12.06 7.18
CA ASN A 52 2.67 -12.35 5.77
C ASN A 52 2.16 -11.15 4.94
N ALA A 53 1.17 -10.40 5.44
CA ALA A 53 0.66 -9.21 4.77
C ALA A 53 1.73 -8.10 4.64
N LEU A 54 2.61 -7.96 5.63
CA LEU A 54 3.69 -6.98 5.61
C LEU A 54 4.75 -7.36 4.57
N LEU A 55 5.17 -8.64 4.55
CA LEU A 55 6.14 -9.12 3.59
C LEU A 55 5.62 -9.05 2.14
N GLY A 56 4.34 -9.37 1.90
CA GLY A 56 3.76 -9.32 0.56
C GLY A 56 3.42 -7.91 0.07
N PHE A 57 3.58 -6.89 0.91
CA PHE A 57 3.32 -5.48 0.58
C PHE A 57 4.60 -4.68 0.30
N THR A 58 5.75 -5.13 0.82
CA THR A 58 7.08 -4.56 0.56
C THR A 58 7.66 -5.02 -0.77
#